data_AF-A0A0M1J3N9-F1
#
_entry.id   AF-A0A0M1J3N9-F1
#
_cell.length_a   1.000
_cell.length_b   1.000
_cell.length_c   1.000
_cell.angle_alpha   90.00
_cell.angle_beta   90.00
_cell.angle_gamma   90.00
#
_symmetry.space_group_name_H-M   'P 1'
#
loop_
_entity.id
_entity.type
_entity.pdbx_description
1 polymer ?
#
loop_
_entity_poly.entity_id
_entity_poly.type
_entity_poly.pdbx_seq_one_letter_code
_entity_poly.pdbx_strand_id
1 'polypeptide(L)'
;MPKPDVDHIEGLSPAISIEQKTTSHNPRSTVGTITEIHDYLRLLFARVGTPHCPEHNLPLDAQTVGQMVDQVSNLPNGTKLMLLAPMVTNRKGGYRALFQELAAEGFPRVRINNVVYEMDNIPELKAGIKHSIEVVVDRFRVRPGLRLRLIESFETTLRLASGVAKVVAMDESGIELLFSDKFACPYCGYSLIALEPRLFSFNNPAGACPTCDGLGVEQKFDPNKIVVDPELSLSGGAIPGWDVYHCSYYFQQLQALAAHYEFSLDRAWKQLSDKHKELVLYGSDQTI
;
A
#
# COMPACT_ATOMS: atom_id res chain seq x y z
N MET A 1 43.12 -26.91 21.56
CA MET A 1 44.23 -27.54 20.80
C MET A 1 45.53 -27.23 21.51
N PRO A 2 46.45 -28.20 21.65
CA PRO A 2 47.80 -27.93 22.14
C PRO A 2 48.52 -26.96 21.20
N LYS A 3 49.31 -26.06 21.77
CA LYS A 3 50.09 -25.06 21.01
C LYS A 3 51.20 -25.81 20.26
N PRO A 4 51.38 -25.63 18.95
CA PRO A 4 52.48 -26.26 18.21
C PRO A 4 53.83 -25.73 18.72
N ASP A 5 54.81 -26.63 18.85
CA ASP A 5 56.16 -26.35 19.36
C ASP A 5 57.05 -25.85 18.20
N VAL A 6 56.86 -24.59 17.81
CA VAL A 6 57.59 -23.93 16.74
C VAL A 6 57.96 -22.50 17.12
N ASP A 7 59.19 -22.08 16.82
CA ASP A 7 59.72 -20.76 17.18
C ASP A 7 59.23 -19.64 16.26
N HIS A 8 58.89 -19.96 15.00
CA HIS A 8 58.48 -18.97 14.00
C HIS A 8 57.67 -19.60 12.86
N ILE A 9 56.67 -18.88 12.34
CA ILE A 9 55.87 -19.29 11.18
C ILE A 9 55.75 -18.10 10.23
N GLU A 10 56.20 -18.28 8.98
CA GLU A 10 56.06 -17.32 7.89
C GLU A 10 55.24 -17.90 6.73
N GLY A 11 54.75 -17.05 5.83
CA GLY A 11 54.04 -17.48 4.63
C GLY A 11 52.59 -17.94 4.86
N LEU A 12 51.98 -17.60 6.00
CA LEU A 12 50.57 -17.90 6.24
C LEU A 12 49.71 -17.08 5.28
N SER A 13 48.92 -17.80 4.47
CA SER A 13 47.83 -17.20 3.72
C SER A 13 46.76 -16.69 4.68
N PRO A 14 45.97 -15.67 4.31
CA PRO A 14 44.83 -15.23 5.10
C PRO A 14 43.93 -16.42 5.44
N ALA A 15 43.85 -16.77 6.72
CA ALA A 15 43.06 -17.89 7.19
C ALA A 15 41.60 -17.46 7.40
N ILE A 16 40.67 -18.19 6.81
CA ILE A 16 39.23 -18.06 7.09
C ILE A 16 38.84 -19.26 7.94
N SER A 17 38.38 -19.01 9.16
CA SER A 17 37.80 -20.07 10.00
C SER A 17 36.32 -20.22 9.66
N ILE A 18 35.90 -21.42 9.26
CA ILE A 18 34.51 -21.78 9.06
C ILE A 18 34.11 -22.70 10.21
N GLU A 19 33.47 -22.12 11.23
CA GLU A 19 33.00 -22.83 12.41
C GLU A 19 31.48 -22.80 12.45
N GLN A 20 30.86 -23.91 12.87
CA GLN A 20 29.42 -23.95 13.16
C GLN A 20 29.15 -23.35 14.55
N LYS A 21 29.39 -22.05 14.71
CA LYS A 21 28.94 -21.31 15.90
C LYS A 21 27.45 -21.01 15.75
N THR A 22 26.69 -21.23 16.83
CA THR A 22 25.30 -20.79 16.92
C THR A 22 25.24 -19.28 16.66
N THR A 23 24.58 -18.89 15.57
CA THR A 23 24.43 -17.49 15.20
C THR A 23 23.55 -16.76 16.22
N SER A 24 23.83 -15.47 16.42
CA SER A 24 22.97 -14.59 17.21
C SER A 24 21.55 -14.61 16.64
N HIS A 25 20.54 -14.86 17.50
CA HIS A 25 19.13 -14.76 17.15
C HIS A 25 18.73 -13.29 17.02
N ASN A 26 18.99 -12.68 15.87
CA ASN A 26 18.38 -11.42 15.49
C ASN A 26 17.08 -11.72 14.73
N PRO A 27 15.90 -11.31 15.23
CA PRO A 27 14.61 -11.59 14.56
C PRO A 27 14.49 -10.95 13.16
N ARG A 28 15.36 -9.98 12.84
CA ARG A 28 15.43 -9.33 11.52
C ARG A 28 16.46 -9.96 10.58
N SER A 29 17.26 -10.91 11.05
CA SER A 29 18.22 -11.62 10.21
C SER A 29 17.57 -12.87 9.63
N THR A 30 17.45 -12.89 8.30
CA THR A 30 16.93 -14.02 7.54
C THR A 30 18.07 -14.67 6.74
N VAL A 31 17.81 -15.86 6.19
CA VAL A 31 18.74 -16.50 5.25
C VAL A 31 19.10 -15.55 4.12
N GLY A 32 18.12 -14.82 3.56
CA GLY A 32 18.36 -13.88 2.46
C GLY A 32 19.26 -12.71 2.82
N THR A 33 19.22 -12.22 4.07
CA THR A 33 20.15 -11.17 4.53
C THR A 33 21.55 -11.71 4.81
N ILE A 34 21.66 -12.96 5.31
CA ILE A 34 22.96 -13.57 5.62
C ILE A 34 23.72 -13.94 4.34
N THR A 35 23.01 -14.38 3.31
CA THR A 35 23.59 -14.73 2.01
C THR A 35 23.66 -13.56 1.03
N GLU A 36 23.27 -12.35 1.45
CA GLU A 36 23.15 -11.13 0.62
C GLU A 36 22.20 -11.25 -0.58
N ILE A 37 21.54 -12.40 -0.78
CA ILE A 37 20.55 -12.62 -1.85
C ILE A 37 19.43 -11.57 -1.76
N HIS A 38 19.01 -11.20 -0.55
CA HIS A 38 18.00 -10.17 -0.34
C HIS A 38 18.46 -8.80 -0.88
N ASP A 39 19.74 -8.46 -0.77
CA ASP A 39 20.25 -7.19 -1.27
C ASP A 39 20.26 -7.14 -2.81
N TYR A 40 20.58 -8.26 -3.45
CA TYR A 40 20.41 -8.40 -4.89
C TYR A 40 18.94 -8.36 -5.33
N LEU A 41 18.03 -8.99 -4.58
CA LEU A 41 16.60 -8.90 -4.87
C LEU A 41 16.10 -7.46 -4.75
N ARG A 42 16.52 -6.71 -3.72
CA ARG A 42 16.18 -5.29 -3.56
C ARG A 42 16.65 -4.46 -4.76
N LEU A 43 17.85 -4.71 -5.26
CA LEU A 43 18.36 -4.08 -6.48
C LEU A 43 17.53 -4.46 -7.71
N LEU A 44 17.21 -5.74 -7.86
CA LEU A 44 16.40 -6.25 -8.97
C LEU A 44 15.02 -5.58 -9.00
N PHE A 45 14.28 -5.63 -7.89
CA PHE A 45 12.95 -5.03 -7.79
C PHE A 45 12.96 -3.51 -7.98
N ALA A 46 14.00 -2.81 -7.51
CA ALA A 46 14.10 -1.37 -7.72
C ALA A 46 14.42 -0.98 -9.17
N ARG A 47 15.17 -1.82 -9.91
CA ARG A 47 15.64 -1.48 -11.27
C ARG A 47 14.72 -1.94 -12.37
N VAL A 48 14.13 -3.12 -12.25
CA VAL A 48 13.29 -3.72 -13.30
C VAL A 48 11.88 -4.05 -12.83
N GLY A 49 11.56 -3.81 -11.55
CA GLY A 49 10.22 -4.02 -11.04
C GLY A 49 9.25 -2.97 -11.59
N THR A 50 8.13 -3.43 -12.14
CA THR A 50 7.01 -2.56 -12.49
C THR A 50 6.09 -2.44 -11.27
N PRO A 51 5.97 -1.25 -10.65
CA PRO A 51 5.08 -1.08 -9.51
C PRO A 51 3.62 -1.12 -9.96
N HIS A 52 2.75 -1.67 -9.12
CA HIS A 52 1.32 -1.79 -9.42
C HIS A 52 0.48 -1.10 -8.34
N CYS A 53 -0.67 -0.58 -8.74
CA CYS A 53 -1.66 -0.07 -7.79
C CYS A 53 -2.26 -1.23 -6.97
N PRO A 54 -2.28 -1.17 -5.63
CA PRO A 54 -2.83 -2.25 -4.80
C PRO A 54 -4.35 -2.45 -4.96
N GLU A 55 -5.09 -1.40 -5.34
CA GLU A 55 -6.55 -1.48 -5.52
C GLU A 55 -6.96 -1.87 -6.95
N HIS A 56 -6.29 -1.31 -7.96
CA HIS A 56 -6.69 -1.44 -9.37
C HIS A 56 -5.79 -2.39 -10.17
N ASN A 57 -4.66 -2.82 -9.60
CA ASN A 57 -3.65 -3.68 -10.22
C ASN A 57 -3.15 -3.19 -11.60
N LEU A 58 -3.08 -1.88 -11.78
CA LEU A 58 -2.56 -1.23 -12.98
C LEU A 58 -1.08 -0.90 -12.80
N PRO A 59 -0.26 -1.01 -13.87
CA PRO A 59 1.13 -0.59 -13.82
C PRO A 59 1.20 0.91 -13.56
N LEU A 60 2.07 1.29 -12.64
CA LEU A 60 2.40 2.68 -12.35
C LEU A 60 3.68 2.96 -13.11
N ASP A 61 3.59 3.64 -14.25
CA ASP A 61 4.75 4.03 -15.04
C ASP A 61 4.96 5.55 -14.92
N ALA A 62 6.14 5.93 -14.44
CA ALA A 62 6.60 7.30 -14.51
C ALA A 62 7.33 7.52 -15.84
N GLN A 63 6.87 8.48 -16.64
CA GLN A 63 7.48 8.82 -17.92
C GLN A 63 7.96 10.27 -17.89
N THR A 64 9.03 10.56 -18.62
CA THR A 64 9.46 11.95 -18.85
C THR A 64 8.58 12.61 -19.90
N VAL A 65 8.43 13.94 -19.86
CA VAL A 65 7.69 14.69 -20.88
C VAL A 65 8.18 14.37 -22.29
N GLY A 66 9.50 14.21 -22.48
CA GLY A 66 10.08 13.80 -23.76
C GLY A 66 9.53 12.46 -24.27
N GLN A 67 9.47 11.44 -23.41
CA GLN A 67 8.92 10.12 -23.75
C GLN A 67 7.43 10.19 -24.06
N MET A 68 6.65 10.97 -23.29
CA MET A 68 5.22 11.17 -23.56
C MET A 68 5.01 11.78 -24.94
N VAL A 69 5.79 12.82 -25.27
CA VAL A 69 5.74 13.51 -26.57
C VAL A 69 6.16 12.59 -27.70
N ASP A 70 7.20 11.77 -27.51
CA ASP A 70 7.65 10.79 -28.50
C ASP A 70 6.57 9.73 -28.77
N GLN A 71 5.89 9.22 -27.73
CA GLN A 71 4.78 8.27 -27.89
C GLN A 71 3.62 8.87 -28.68
N VAL A 72 3.21 10.10 -28.37
CA VAL A 72 2.15 10.81 -29.11
C VAL A 72 2.58 11.10 -30.56
N SER A 73 3.85 11.44 -30.77
CA SER A 73 4.39 11.76 -32.10
C SER A 73 4.50 10.53 -33.01
N ASN A 74 4.55 9.32 -32.44
CA ASN A 74 4.58 8.05 -33.17
C ASN A 74 3.19 7.58 -33.65
N LEU A 75 2.12 8.27 -33.27
CA LEU A 75 0.77 7.97 -33.76
C LEU A 75 0.61 8.31 -35.25
N PRO A 76 -0.39 7.75 -35.96
CA PRO A 76 -0.61 8.02 -37.37
C PRO A 76 -0.74 9.52 -37.67
N ASN A 77 -0.09 9.98 -38.73
CA ASN A 77 -0.21 11.37 -39.17
C ASN A 77 -1.66 11.73 -39.49
N GLY A 78 -2.11 12.89 -39.03
CA GLY A 78 -3.45 13.39 -39.25
C GLY A 78 -4.47 13.06 -38.16
N THR A 79 -4.14 12.18 -37.20
CA THR A 79 -5.01 11.89 -36.05
C THR A 79 -5.27 13.16 -35.24
N LYS A 80 -6.54 13.41 -34.90
CA LYS A 80 -6.97 14.58 -34.13
C LYS A 80 -7.00 14.20 -32.65
N LEU A 81 -6.14 14.81 -31.84
CA LEU A 81 -6.00 14.48 -30.43
C LEU A 81 -6.32 15.69 -29.55
N MET A 82 -6.79 15.41 -28.35
CA MET A 82 -6.97 16.37 -27.27
C MET A 82 -6.10 15.97 -26.09
N LEU A 83 -5.36 16.92 -25.54
CA LEU A 83 -4.64 16.77 -24.29
C LEU A 83 -5.52 17.29 -23.15
N LEU A 84 -5.72 16.42 -22.17
CA LEU A 84 -6.65 16.59 -21.06
C LEU A 84 -5.90 16.50 -19.73
N ALA A 85 -6.19 17.42 -18.82
CA ALA A 85 -5.74 17.38 -17.43
C ALA A 85 -6.88 16.80 -16.55
N PRO A 86 -6.80 15.53 -16.09
CA PRO A 86 -7.83 14.94 -15.24
C PRO A 86 -7.76 15.51 -13.82
N MET A 87 -8.60 16.50 -13.53
CA MET A 87 -8.64 17.17 -12.22
C MET A 87 -9.43 16.35 -11.19
N VAL A 88 -10.50 15.69 -11.65
CA VAL A 88 -11.40 14.90 -10.79
C VAL A 88 -11.77 13.62 -11.50
N THR A 89 -11.56 12.47 -10.84
CA THR A 89 -11.94 11.16 -11.37
C THR A 89 -12.95 10.50 -10.45
N ASN A 90 -14.18 10.27 -10.92
CA ASN A 90 -15.22 9.48 -10.24
C ASN A 90 -15.51 9.88 -8.78
N ARG A 91 -15.50 11.18 -8.48
CA ARG A 91 -15.78 11.74 -7.13
C ARG A 91 -17.11 12.49 -7.10
N LYS A 92 -17.76 12.51 -5.94
CA LYS A 92 -19.02 13.23 -5.71
C LYS A 92 -18.74 14.69 -5.38
N GLY A 93 -19.46 15.62 -6.00
CA GLY A 93 -19.32 17.05 -5.72
C GLY A 93 -19.91 17.94 -6.80
N GLY A 94 -20.21 19.19 -6.43
CA GLY A 94 -20.71 20.21 -7.37
C GLY A 94 -19.61 21.04 -8.06
N TYR A 95 -18.37 20.99 -7.57
CA TYR A 95 -17.15 21.57 -8.16
C TYR A 95 -17.22 23.03 -8.69
N ARG A 96 -18.15 23.87 -8.21
CA ARG A 96 -18.30 25.26 -8.68
C ARG A 96 -17.04 26.12 -8.50
N ALA A 97 -16.34 25.97 -7.36
CA ALA A 97 -15.11 26.71 -7.10
C ALA A 97 -14.00 26.35 -8.11
N LEU A 98 -13.85 25.05 -8.41
CA LEU A 98 -12.89 24.56 -9.41
C LEU A 98 -13.15 25.17 -10.79
N PHE A 99 -14.41 25.29 -11.22
CA PHE A 99 -14.74 25.91 -12.50
C PHE A 99 -14.42 27.42 -12.53
N GLN A 100 -14.60 28.14 -11.42
CA GLN A 100 -14.23 29.55 -11.34
C GLN A 100 -12.72 29.75 -11.43
N GLU A 101 -11.94 28.91 -10.76
CA GLU A 101 -10.47 28.93 -10.82
C GLU A 101 -9.98 28.66 -12.25
N LEU A 102 -10.50 27.62 -12.90
CA LEU A 102 -10.13 27.26 -14.27
C LEU A 102 -10.52 28.32 -15.30
N ALA A 103 -11.65 29.02 -15.09
CA ALA A 103 -12.06 30.12 -15.95
C ALA A 103 -11.12 31.33 -15.78
N ALA A 104 -10.68 31.61 -14.54
CA ALA A 104 -9.71 32.66 -14.24
C ALA A 104 -8.31 32.37 -14.82
N GLU A 105 -7.91 31.10 -14.87
CA GLU A 105 -6.67 30.65 -15.53
C GLU A 105 -6.77 30.65 -17.07
N GLY A 106 -7.96 30.89 -17.63
CA GLY A 106 -8.17 31.08 -19.06
C GLY A 106 -8.38 29.79 -19.86
N PHE A 107 -8.81 28.70 -19.21
CA PHE A 107 -9.15 27.46 -19.92
C PHE A 107 -10.57 27.54 -20.50
N PRO A 108 -10.74 27.50 -21.84
CA PRO A 108 -12.03 27.76 -22.48
C PRO A 108 -12.99 26.55 -22.44
N ARG A 109 -12.46 25.34 -22.21
CA ARG A 109 -13.21 24.08 -22.39
C ARG A 109 -12.88 23.07 -21.32
N VAL A 110 -13.91 22.32 -20.92
CA VAL A 110 -13.82 21.24 -19.96
C VAL A 110 -14.61 20.04 -20.46
N ARG A 111 -14.14 18.83 -20.19
CA ARG A 111 -14.81 17.58 -20.50
C ARG A 111 -15.35 17.00 -19.20
N ILE A 112 -16.66 16.85 -19.12
CA ILE A 112 -17.36 16.32 -17.95
C ILE A 112 -18.08 15.05 -18.38
N ASN A 113 -17.79 13.93 -17.72
CA ASN A 113 -18.40 12.63 -18.02
C ASN A 113 -18.36 12.29 -19.53
N ASN A 114 -17.20 12.48 -20.16
CA ASN A 114 -16.94 12.29 -21.60
C ASN A 114 -17.61 13.28 -22.58
N VAL A 115 -18.34 14.27 -22.09
CA VAL A 115 -18.94 15.33 -22.93
C VAL A 115 -18.14 16.62 -22.77
N VAL A 116 -17.76 17.24 -23.89
CA VAL A 116 -17.03 18.51 -23.89
C VAL A 116 -18.01 19.68 -23.79
N TYR A 117 -17.83 20.52 -22.80
CA TYR A 117 -18.55 21.77 -22.57
C TYR A 117 -17.61 22.97 -22.71
N GLU A 118 -18.16 24.10 -23.12
CA GLU A 118 -17.49 25.40 -23.02
C GLU A 118 -17.69 25.96 -21.62
N MET A 119 -16.71 26.70 -21.11
CA MET A 119 -16.69 27.15 -19.71
C MET A 119 -17.92 27.98 -19.32
N ASP A 120 -18.47 28.73 -20.28
CA ASP A 120 -19.65 29.58 -20.12
C ASP A 120 -20.97 28.77 -20.11
N ASN A 121 -20.96 27.52 -20.60
CA ASN A 121 -22.14 26.68 -20.76
C ASN A 121 -21.95 25.31 -20.08
N ILE A 122 -21.51 25.32 -18.83
CA ILE A 122 -21.36 24.13 -18.00
C ILE A 122 -22.70 23.80 -17.34
N PRO A 123 -23.21 22.55 -17.45
CA PRO A 123 -24.42 22.13 -16.74
C PRO A 123 -24.17 22.06 -15.23
N GLU A 124 -25.20 22.35 -14.44
CA GLU A 124 -25.10 22.31 -12.99
C GLU A 124 -24.90 20.87 -12.47
N LEU A 125 -23.76 20.62 -11.80
CA LEU A 125 -23.41 19.29 -11.28
C LEU A 125 -24.10 19.01 -9.94
N LYS A 126 -24.78 17.87 -9.86
CA LYS A 126 -25.47 17.42 -8.64
C LYS A 126 -24.47 16.80 -7.67
N ALA A 127 -24.36 17.36 -6.46
CA ALA A 127 -23.41 16.92 -5.45
C ALA A 127 -23.53 15.43 -5.02
N GLY A 128 -24.68 14.79 -5.23
CA GLY A 128 -24.89 13.37 -4.89
C GLY A 128 -24.34 12.38 -5.92
N ILE A 129 -24.01 12.83 -7.14
CA ILE A 129 -23.61 11.99 -8.27
C ILE A 129 -22.08 12.05 -8.43
N LYS A 130 -21.48 10.94 -8.85
CA LYS A 130 -20.05 10.90 -9.17
C LYS A 130 -19.82 11.54 -10.53
N HIS A 131 -18.84 12.44 -10.60
CA HIS A 131 -18.46 13.14 -11.81
C HIS A 131 -16.96 12.92 -12.09
N SER A 132 -16.62 12.90 -13.38
CA SER A 132 -15.24 12.98 -13.85
C SER A 132 -15.07 14.28 -14.65
N ILE A 133 -14.09 15.09 -14.27
CA ILE A 133 -13.83 16.43 -14.82
C ILE A 133 -12.39 16.47 -15.33
N GLU A 134 -12.27 16.74 -16.62
CA GLU A 134 -11.00 16.77 -17.35
C GLU A 134 -10.89 18.11 -18.10
N VAL A 135 -9.87 18.91 -17.84
CA VAL A 135 -9.69 20.22 -18.49
C VAL A 135 -9.02 20.02 -19.84
N VAL A 136 -9.52 20.69 -20.88
CA VAL A 136 -8.92 20.64 -22.21
C VAL A 136 -7.78 21.65 -22.29
N VAL A 137 -6.55 21.18 -22.28
CA VAL A 137 -5.35 22.04 -22.31
C VAL A 137 -4.94 22.35 -23.74
N ASP A 138 -4.85 21.34 -24.61
CA ASP A 138 -4.51 21.55 -26.02
C ASP A 138 -5.30 20.62 -26.95
N ARG A 139 -5.43 21.05 -28.21
CA ARG A 139 -6.02 20.28 -29.31
C ARG A 139 -5.12 20.41 -30.53
N PHE A 140 -4.72 19.27 -31.07
CA PHE A 140 -3.75 19.24 -32.15
C PHE A 140 -4.02 18.08 -33.11
N ARG A 141 -3.37 18.16 -34.27
CA ARG A 141 -3.28 17.05 -35.22
C ARG A 141 -1.85 16.57 -35.25
N VAL A 142 -1.66 15.25 -35.23
CA VAL A 142 -0.34 14.65 -35.31
C VAL A 142 0.28 15.01 -36.67
N ARG A 143 1.38 15.76 -36.62
CA ARG A 143 2.16 16.20 -37.78
C ARG A 143 3.62 16.45 -37.37
N PRO A 144 4.58 16.33 -38.30
CA PRO A 144 5.97 16.69 -38.01
C PRO A 144 6.09 18.17 -37.60
N GLY A 145 6.99 18.46 -36.66
CA GLY A 145 7.26 19.81 -36.16
C GLY A 145 6.41 20.28 -34.96
N LEU A 146 5.55 19.42 -34.39
CA LEU A 146 4.72 19.76 -33.24
C LEU A 146 5.43 19.61 -31.87
N ARG A 147 6.66 19.08 -31.85
CA ARG A 147 7.36 18.62 -30.63
C ARG A 147 7.45 19.68 -29.53
N LEU A 148 7.91 20.90 -29.85
CA LEU A 148 8.07 21.98 -28.86
C LEU A 148 6.74 22.38 -28.22
N ARG A 149 5.69 22.56 -29.03
CA ARG A 149 4.34 22.87 -28.55
C ARG A 149 3.78 21.76 -27.64
N LEU A 150 4.02 20.49 -27.99
CA LEU A 150 3.58 19.38 -27.16
C LEU A 150 4.28 19.38 -25.80
N ILE A 151 5.59 19.67 -25.74
CA ILE A 151 6.33 19.75 -24.48
C ILE A 151 5.68 20.79 -23.55
N GLU A 152 5.46 22.02 -24.04
CA GLU A 152 4.81 23.09 -23.25
C GLU A 152 3.40 22.69 -22.79
N SER A 153 2.64 22.04 -23.67
CA SER A 153 1.28 21.60 -23.37
C SER A 153 1.25 20.48 -22.32
N PHE A 154 2.16 19.51 -22.41
CA PHE A 154 2.32 18.44 -21.42
C PHE A 154 2.78 18.99 -20.07
N GLU A 155 3.76 19.89 -20.03
CA GLU A 155 4.20 20.53 -18.78
C GLU A 155 3.06 21.29 -18.10
N THR A 156 2.25 22.01 -18.88
CA THR A 156 1.06 22.71 -18.37
C THR A 156 0.03 21.71 -17.83
N THR A 157 -0.25 20.64 -18.58
CA THR A 157 -1.22 19.60 -18.20
C THR A 157 -0.82 18.88 -16.92
N LEU A 158 0.44 18.45 -16.82
CA LEU A 158 0.97 17.76 -15.65
C LEU A 158 0.94 18.67 -14.41
N ARG A 159 1.23 19.97 -14.57
CA ARG A 159 1.16 20.94 -13.47
C ARG A 159 -0.27 21.09 -12.93
N LEU A 160 -1.26 21.15 -13.81
CA LEU A 160 -2.68 21.28 -13.43
C LEU A 160 -3.19 20.02 -12.72
N ALA A 161 -2.97 18.85 -13.31
CA ALA A 161 -3.50 17.57 -12.82
C ALA A 161 -2.50 16.79 -11.93
N SER A 162 -1.65 17.51 -11.18
CA SER A 162 -0.74 16.95 -10.17
C SER A 162 0.20 15.83 -10.66
N GLY A 163 0.54 15.82 -11.95
CA GLY A 163 1.45 14.86 -12.57
C GLY A 163 0.80 13.84 -13.49
N VAL A 164 -0.50 13.99 -13.79
CA VAL A 164 -1.24 13.10 -14.70
C VAL A 164 -1.67 13.85 -15.95
N ALA A 165 -1.53 13.23 -17.12
CA ALA A 165 -1.99 13.77 -18.39
C ALA A 165 -2.71 12.69 -19.19
N LYS A 166 -3.78 13.05 -19.89
CA LYS A 166 -4.58 12.12 -20.68
C LYS A 166 -4.72 12.62 -22.10
N VAL A 167 -4.46 11.77 -23.08
CA VAL A 167 -4.59 12.07 -24.51
C VAL A 167 -5.72 11.24 -25.08
N VAL A 168 -6.69 11.89 -25.69
CA VAL A 168 -7.87 11.23 -26.27
C VAL A 168 -8.05 11.65 -27.72
N ALA A 169 -8.39 10.69 -28.58
CA ALA A 169 -8.79 10.98 -29.95
C ALA A 169 -10.13 11.73 -30.02
N MET A 170 -10.22 12.69 -30.94
CA MET A 170 -11.47 13.41 -31.24
C MET A 170 -12.37 12.62 -32.20
N ASP A 171 -11.81 11.63 -32.86
CA ASP A 171 -12.43 10.71 -33.80
C ASP A 171 -12.86 9.40 -33.12
N GLU A 172 -13.69 8.61 -33.79
CA GLU A 172 -14.19 7.31 -33.30
C GLU A 172 -13.11 6.21 -33.20
N SER A 173 -11.84 6.55 -33.41
CA SER A 173 -10.70 5.63 -33.29
C SER A 173 -10.51 5.09 -31.87
N GLY A 174 -11.12 5.72 -30.85
CA GLY A 174 -11.16 5.22 -29.48
C GLY A 174 -9.79 5.22 -28.78
N ILE A 175 -8.81 5.94 -29.32
CA ILE A 175 -7.48 6.03 -28.72
C ILE A 175 -7.57 6.85 -27.43
N GLU A 176 -7.26 6.21 -26.31
CA GLU A 176 -7.15 6.81 -25.00
C GLU A 176 -5.79 6.41 -24.40
N LEU A 177 -4.90 7.39 -24.30
CA LEU A 177 -3.58 7.22 -23.71
C LEU A 177 -3.52 8.01 -22.41
N LEU A 178 -2.96 7.41 -21.38
CA LEU A 178 -2.79 8.02 -20.09
C LEU A 178 -1.30 8.04 -19.75
N PHE A 179 -0.84 9.19 -19.29
CA PHE A 179 0.53 9.46 -18.92
C PHE A 179 0.60 9.95 -17.49
N SER A 180 1.71 9.63 -16.83
CA SER A 180 2.03 10.13 -15.51
C SER A 180 3.52 10.45 -15.43
N ASP A 181 3.87 11.60 -14.85
CA ASP A 181 5.27 11.95 -14.55
C ASP A 181 5.74 11.38 -13.19
N LYS A 182 4.79 10.85 -12.41
CA LYS A 182 4.99 10.16 -11.14
C LYS A 182 4.56 8.70 -11.24
N PHE A 183 4.99 7.88 -10.30
CA PHE A 183 4.45 6.53 -10.12
C PHE A 183 3.05 6.57 -9.48
N ALA A 184 2.07 7.17 -10.16
CA ALA A 184 0.75 7.46 -9.62
C ALA A 184 -0.38 6.75 -10.36
N CYS A 185 -1.37 6.27 -9.59
CA CYS A 185 -2.55 5.61 -10.12
C CYS A 185 -3.56 6.68 -10.56
N PRO A 186 -4.08 6.60 -11.80
CA PRO A 186 -5.05 7.58 -12.33
C PRO A 186 -6.44 7.52 -11.68
N TYR A 187 -6.80 6.41 -11.04
CA TYR A 187 -8.15 6.17 -10.53
C TYR A 187 -8.29 6.54 -9.05
N CYS A 188 -7.40 6.03 -8.19
CA CYS A 188 -7.44 6.33 -6.75
C CYS A 188 -6.47 7.43 -6.31
N GLY A 189 -5.52 7.83 -7.18
CA GLY A 189 -4.47 8.80 -6.81
C GLY A 189 -3.35 8.20 -5.94
N TYR A 190 -3.33 6.87 -5.75
CA TYR A 190 -2.24 6.19 -5.06
C TYR A 190 -0.92 6.47 -5.78
N SER A 191 0.04 7.10 -5.11
CA SER A 191 1.33 7.44 -5.69
C SER A 191 2.47 6.81 -4.90
N LEU A 192 3.49 6.35 -5.62
CA LEU A 192 4.76 5.93 -5.09
C LEU A 192 5.82 6.98 -5.38
N ILE A 193 6.83 7.04 -4.50
CA ILE A 193 8.09 7.70 -4.82
C ILE A 193 8.91 6.80 -5.76
N ALA A 194 9.98 7.36 -6.34
CA ALA A 194 10.88 6.60 -7.20
C ALA A 194 11.31 5.28 -6.53
N LEU A 195 11.30 4.19 -7.30
CA LEU A 195 11.66 2.87 -6.78
C LEU A 195 13.16 2.85 -6.44
N GLU A 196 13.45 2.85 -5.15
CA GLU A 196 14.80 2.76 -4.61
C GLU A 196 14.97 1.44 -3.84
N PRO A 197 16.18 0.84 -3.84
CA PRO A 197 16.42 -0.43 -3.13
C PRO A 197 16.09 -0.40 -1.63
N ARG A 198 16.05 0.78 -1.00
CA ARG A 198 15.67 0.92 0.42
C ARG A 198 14.19 0.66 0.69
N LEU A 199 13.31 0.88 -0.30
CA LEU A 199 11.87 0.60 -0.19
C LEU A 199 11.59 -0.90 -0.06
N PHE A 200 12.50 -1.73 -0.55
CA PHE A 200 12.41 -3.19 -0.47
C PHE A 200 13.14 -3.74 0.76
N SER A 201 13.58 -2.88 1.68
CA SER A 201 14.23 -3.31 2.92
C SER A 201 13.26 -3.20 4.09
N PHE A 202 12.89 -4.34 4.66
CA PHE A 202 12.13 -4.40 5.91
C PHE A 202 12.95 -3.91 7.14
N ASN A 203 14.26 -3.72 6.99
CA ASN A 203 15.13 -3.12 8.01
C ASN A 203 15.21 -1.59 7.91
N ASN A 204 14.66 -0.99 6.85
CA ASN A 204 14.60 0.46 6.68
C ASN A 204 13.17 0.93 6.94
N PRO A 205 12.92 1.96 7.77
CA PRO A 205 11.57 2.48 8.00
C PRO A 205 10.80 2.84 6.71
N ALA A 206 11.49 3.19 5.63
CA ALA A 206 10.87 3.48 4.34
C ALA A 206 10.25 2.25 3.64
N GLY A 207 10.73 1.04 3.95
CA GLY A 207 10.25 -0.23 3.38
C GLY A 207 9.67 -1.20 4.41
N ALA A 208 9.76 -0.87 5.70
CA ALA A 208 9.24 -1.67 6.79
C ALA A 208 7.72 -1.56 6.88
N CYS A 209 7.07 -2.69 7.15
CA CYS A 209 5.65 -2.70 7.44
C CYS A 209 5.38 -1.88 8.73
N PRO A 210 4.47 -0.89 8.71
CA PRO A 210 4.24 -0.02 9.87
C PRO A 210 3.59 -0.76 11.05
N THR A 211 2.88 -1.86 10.80
CA THR A 211 2.20 -2.63 11.85
C THR A 211 3.16 -3.44 12.71
N CYS A 212 4.19 -4.04 12.10
CA CYS A 212 5.16 -4.90 12.77
C CYS A 212 6.59 -4.35 12.76
N ASP A 213 6.77 -3.11 12.31
CA ASP A 213 8.05 -2.45 12.11
C ASP A 213 9.06 -3.31 11.30
N GLY A 214 8.56 -4.07 10.32
CA GLY A 214 9.39 -4.97 9.50
C GLY A 214 9.85 -6.26 10.18
N LEU A 215 9.34 -6.62 11.36
CA LEU A 215 9.60 -7.92 12.00
C LEU A 215 8.87 -9.08 11.30
N GLY A 216 7.78 -8.80 10.59
CA GLY A 216 6.96 -9.82 9.94
C GLY A 216 6.13 -10.69 10.89
N VAL A 217 6.24 -10.45 12.20
CA VAL A 217 5.50 -11.16 13.25
C VAL A 217 4.82 -10.18 14.18
N GLU A 218 3.68 -10.56 14.72
CA GLU A 218 2.93 -9.84 15.74
C GLU A 218 2.70 -10.79 16.91
N GLN A 219 2.99 -10.35 18.13
CA GLN A 219 2.74 -11.17 19.32
C GLN A 219 1.27 -11.09 19.68
N LYS A 220 0.60 -12.24 19.63
CA LYS A 220 -0.79 -12.39 20.07
C LYS A 220 -0.88 -13.50 21.10
N PHE A 221 -1.84 -13.35 21.99
CA PHE A 221 -2.22 -14.42 22.90
C PHE A 221 -2.90 -15.54 22.11
N ASP A 222 -2.38 -16.75 22.26
CA ASP A 222 -3.01 -17.96 21.71
C ASP A 222 -3.90 -18.56 22.81
N PRO A 223 -5.23 -18.59 22.63
CA PRO A 223 -6.15 -19.20 23.59
C PRO A 223 -5.77 -20.61 24.01
N ASN A 224 -5.20 -21.40 23.11
CA ASN A 224 -4.81 -22.79 23.38
C ASN A 224 -3.56 -22.90 24.26
N LYS A 225 -2.75 -21.82 24.35
CA LYS A 225 -1.62 -21.76 25.30
C LYS A 225 -2.04 -21.21 26.66
N ILE A 226 -3.16 -20.50 26.73
CA ILE A 226 -3.74 -19.98 27.97
C ILE A 226 -4.53 -21.08 28.68
N VAL A 227 -5.35 -21.82 27.92
CA VAL A 227 -6.11 -22.96 28.43
C VAL A 227 -5.24 -24.21 28.34
N VAL A 228 -4.51 -24.50 29.42
CA VAL A 228 -3.51 -25.59 29.45
C VAL A 228 -4.18 -26.96 29.50
N ASP A 229 -5.32 -27.09 30.17
CA ASP A 229 -6.09 -28.34 30.24
C ASP A 229 -7.59 -28.13 29.97
N PRO A 230 -8.05 -28.38 28.72
CA PRO A 230 -9.45 -28.26 28.34
C PRO A 230 -10.40 -29.28 28.98
N GLU A 231 -9.88 -30.35 29.59
CA GLU A 231 -10.67 -31.40 30.24
C GLU A 231 -11.08 -30.99 31.66
N LEU A 232 -10.32 -30.07 32.28
CA LEU A 232 -10.65 -29.50 33.58
C LEU A 232 -11.67 -28.38 33.45
N SER A 233 -12.35 -28.08 34.55
CA SER A 233 -13.23 -26.93 34.66
C SER A 233 -12.44 -25.65 34.96
N LEU A 234 -13.09 -24.49 34.86
CA LEU A 234 -12.46 -23.22 35.25
C LEU A 234 -12.12 -23.21 36.75
N SER A 235 -13.00 -23.77 37.59
CA SER A 235 -12.73 -24.00 39.02
C SER A 235 -11.63 -25.03 39.28
N GLY A 236 -11.48 -26.01 38.38
CA GLY A 236 -10.49 -27.08 38.43
C GLY A 236 -9.12 -26.72 37.85
N GLY A 237 -8.92 -25.49 37.38
CA GLY A 237 -7.62 -25.02 36.89
C GLY A 237 -7.38 -25.22 35.39
N ALA A 238 -8.43 -25.23 34.56
CA ALA A 238 -8.29 -25.25 33.09
C ALA A 238 -7.39 -24.11 32.56
N ILE A 239 -7.44 -22.94 33.24
CA ILE A 239 -6.53 -21.81 33.05
C ILE A 239 -5.70 -21.69 34.33
N PRO A 240 -4.37 -21.91 34.27
CA PRO A 240 -3.52 -21.84 35.45
C PRO A 240 -3.57 -20.47 36.13
N GLY A 241 -3.76 -20.46 37.46
CA GLY A 241 -3.77 -19.23 38.26
C GLY A 241 -5.12 -18.52 38.34
N TRP A 242 -6.16 -19.04 37.70
CA TRP A 242 -7.53 -18.48 37.73
C TRP A 242 -8.48 -19.27 38.65
N ASP A 243 -7.98 -20.34 39.26
CA ASP A 243 -8.71 -21.18 40.21
C ASP A 243 -8.68 -20.59 41.64
N VAL A 244 -9.55 -21.15 42.49
CA VAL A 244 -9.73 -20.72 43.89
C VAL A 244 -8.43 -20.77 44.69
N TYR A 245 -7.57 -21.75 44.41
CA TYR A 245 -6.39 -22.03 45.25
C TYR A 245 -5.22 -21.11 44.94
N HIS A 246 -5.09 -20.65 43.69
CA HIS A 246 -3.98 -19.81 43.27
C HIS A 246 -4.32 -18.31 43.28
N CYS A 247 -5.54 -17.91 42.89
CA CYS A 247 -5.93 -16.51 42.92
C CYS A 247 -7.44 -16.30 43.12
N SER A 248 -7.83 -16.10 44.38
CA SER A 248 -9.23 -15.84 44.75
C SER A 248 -9.84 -14.61 44.05
N TYR A 249 -9.05 -13.59 43.74
CA TYR A 249 -9.52 -12.39 43.06
C TYR A 249 -9.98 -12.65 41.62
N TYR A 250 -9.21 -13.39 40.82
CA TYR A 250 -9.62 -13.75 39.45
C TYR A 250 -10.79 -14.73 39.47
N PHE A 251 -10.81 -15.66 40.41
CA PHE A 251 -11.93 -16.58 40.55
C PHE A 251 -13.24 -15.86 40.90
N GLN A 252 -13.21 -14.84 41.76
CA GLN A 252 -14.40 -14.02 42.08
C GLN A 252 -14.94 -13.29 40.84
N GLN A 253 -14.07 -12.79 39.96
CA GLN A 253 -14.50 -12.19 38.69
C GLN A 253 -15.16 -13.21 37.76
N LEU A 254 -14.60 -14.42 37.67
CA LEU A 254 -15.22 -15.52 36.93
C LEU A 254 -16.59 -15.89 37.52
N GLN A 255 -16.75 -15.86 38.85
CA GLN A 255 -18.04 -16.09 39.52
C GLN A 255 -19.07 -15.01 39.17
N ALA A 256 -18.66 -13.73 39.16
CA ALA A 256 -19.54 -12.63 38.75
C ALA A 256 -19.97 -12.76 37.29
N LEU A 257 -19.03 -13.08 36.40
CA LEU A 257 -19.28 -13.31 34.97
C LEU A 257 -20.22 -14.51 34.75
N ALA A 258 -19.98 -15.61 35.47
CA ALA A 258 -20.78 -16.82 35.43
C ALA A 258 -22.21 -16.61 35.96
N ALA A 259 -22.37 -15.81 37.00
CA ALA A 259 -23.67 -15.44 37.55
C ALA A 259 -24.48 -14.55 36.58
N HIS A 260 -23.82 -13.62 35.89
CA HIS A 260 -24.47 -12.72 34.95
C HIS A 260 -24.90 -13.41 33.65
N TYR A 261 -24.03 -14.27 33.10
CA TYR A 261 -24.27 -14.98 31.84
C TYR A 261 -24.79 -16.42 32.02
N GLU A 262 -25.12 -16.81 33.25
CA GLU A 262 -25.74 -18.08 33.62
C GLU A 262 -25.01 -19.34 33.09
N PHE A 263 -23.69 -19.41 33.28
CA PHE A 263 -22.90 -20.59 32.94
C PHE A 263 -22.16 -21.17 34.16
N SER A 264 -21.83 -22.46 34.09
CA SER A 264 -21.20 -23.18 35.21
C SER A 264 -19.68 -23.17 35.09
N LEU A 265 -19.00 -22.80 36.19
CA LEU A 265 -17.54 -22.84 36.31
C LEU A 265 -16.98 -24.24 36.59
N ASP A 266 -17.84 -25.20 36.95
CA ASP A 266 -17.47 -26.57 37.33
C ASP A 266 -17.58 -27.57 36.18
N ARG A 267 -18.09 -27.14 35.02
CA ARG A 267 -18.04 -27.94 33.80
C ARG A 267 -16.68 -27.85 33.16
N ALA A 268 -16.24 -28.96 32.56
CA ALA A 268 -15.01 -29.00 31.78
C ALA A 268 -15.02 -27.91 30.70
N TRP A 269 -13.88 -27.24 30.47
CA TRP A 269 -13.77 -26.14 29.50
C TRP A 269 -14.27 -26.53 28.11
N LYS A 270 -13.98 -27.75 27.66
CA LYS A 270 -14.47 -28.28 26.37
C LYS A 270 -16.00 -28.34 26.26
N GLN A 271 -16.69 -28.49 27.39
CA GLN A 271 -18.16 -28.59 27.47
C GLN A 271 -18.84 -27.21 27.53
N LEU A 272 -18.07 -26.13 27.71
CA LEU A 272 -18.59 -24.77 27.59
C LEU A 272 -18.93 -24.46 26.13
N SER A 273 -19.98 -23.65 25.94
CA SER A 273 -20.33 -23.12 24.62
C SER A 273 -19.24 -22.15 24.15
N ASP A 274 -19.08 -21.99 22.83
CA ASP A 274 -18.05 -21.10 22.29
C ASP A 274 -18.28 -19.64 22.68
N LYS A 275 -19.55 -19.23 22.85
CA LYS A 275 -19.90 -17.91 23.40
C LYS A 275 -19.37 -17.71 24.82
N HIS A 276 -19.48 -18.72 25.69
CA HIS A 276 -18.96 -18.62 27.05
C HIS A 276 -17.43 -18.62 27.08
N LYS A 277 -16.77 -19.40 26.20
CA LYS A 277 -15.31 -19.37 26.06
C LYS A 277 -14.82 -17.99 25.60
N GLU A 278 -15.52 -17.39 24.65
CA GLU A 278 -15.22 -16.06 24.14
C GLU A 278 -15.38 -14.98 25.22
N LEU A 279 -16.47 -15.03 26.00
CA LEU A 279 -16.68 -14.14 27.15
C LEU A 279 -15.55 -14.24 28.20
N VAL A 280 -15.06 -15.46 28.47
CA VAL A 280 -13.98 -15.66 29.45
C VAL A 280 -12.63 -15.16 28.93
N LEU A 281 -12.35 -15.28 27.62
CA LEU A 281 -11.06 -14.92 27.03
C LEU A 281 -10.96 -13.46 26.60
N TYR A 282 -12.06 -12.88 26.12
CA TYR A 282 -12.09 -11.54 25.50
C TYR A 282 -12.97 -10.54 26.26
N GLY A 283 -13.73 -11.00 27.26
CA GLY A 283 -14.59 -10.17 28.10
C GLY A 283 -15.96 -9.89 27.50
N SER A 284 -16.76 -9.13 28.23
CA SER A 284 -18.09 -8.65 27.82
C SER A 284 -18.07 -7.16 27.47
N ASP A 285 -18.97 -6.75 26.56
CA ASP A 285 -19.17 -5.33 26.22
C ASP A 285 -19.87 -4.52 27.34
N GLN A 286 -20.33 -5.20 28.39
CA GLN A 286 -21.01 -4.61 29.54
C GLN A 286 -20.12 -4.72 30.79
N THR A 287 -20.13 -3.67 31.62
CA THR A 287 -19.52 -3.69 32.94
C THR A 287 -20.42 -4.47 33.90
N ILE A 288 -19.85 -5.47 34.56
CA ILE A 288 -20.54 -6.41 35.46
C ILE A 288 -20.05 -6.17 36.88
#